data_AF-A0A2Z6E2I1-F1
#
_entry.id   AF-A0A2Z6E2I1-F1
#
_cell.length_a   1.000
_cell.length_b   1.000
_cell.length_c   1.000
_cell.angle_alpha   90.00
_cell.angle_beta   90.00
_cell.angle_gamma   90.00
#
_symmetry.space_group_name_H-M   'P 1'
#
loop_
_entity.id
_entity.type
_entity.pdbx_description
1 polymer ?
#
loop_
_entity_poly.entity_id
_entity_poly.type
_entity_poly.pdbx_seq_one_letter_code
_entity_poly.pdbx_strand_id
1 'polypeptide(L)'
;MQANDAAVILIRLAVGLAVFFPEGLQKLLFPELLGAGRFAAIGIPWPGFFGPFVGVVETLCGLLIVLGLATRWAAVPLIVVMIVALLSTKVPIWLGHDWWIFHAPKMSRYGFWSAQHEARADVTMLLSLLFLSIVGGGRWSLDALLRHRRPL
;
A
#
# COMPACT_ATOMS: atom_id res chain seq x y z
N MET A 1 21.18 11.28 8.62
CA MET A 1 21.41 9.82 8.63
C MET A 1 21.30 9.34 7.18
N GLN A 2 22.43 9.12 6.50
CA GLN A 2 22.40 8.53 5.14
C GLN A 2 22.19 7.02 5.32
N ALA A 3 20.99 6.53 5.01
CA ALA A 3 20.75 5.09 4.95
C ALA A 3 21.60 4.49 3.82
N ASN A 4 22.12 3.28 4.01
CA ASN A 4 22.86 2.56 2.97
C ASN A 4 21.96 2.41 1.73
N ASP A 5 22.38 2.96 0.59
CA ASP A 5 21.53 3.01 -0.61
C ASP A 5 21.15 1.62 -1.12
N ALA A 6 22.00 0.61 -0.92
CA ALA A 6 21.69 -0.77 -1.26
C ALA A 6 20.51 -1.32 -0.45
N ALA A 7 20.42 -0.95 0.84
CA ALA A 7 19.30 -1.34 1.70
C ALA A 7 17.99 -0.63 1.29
N VAL A 8 18.06 0.62 0.84
CA VAL A 8 16.89 1.37 0.38
C VAL A 8 16.27 0.73 -0.88
N ILE A 9 17.09 0.22 -1.80
CA ILE A 9 16.59 -0.48 -3.00
C ILE A 9 15.78 -1.72 -2.61
N LEU A 10 16.24 -2.51 -1.63
CA LEU A 10 15.51 -3.70 -1.20
C LEU A 10 14.12 -3.36 -0.69
N ILE A 11 13.99 -2.28 0.09
CA ILE A 11 12.68 -1.80 0.57
C ILE A 11 11.82 -1.29 -0.58
N ARG A 12 12.40 -0.57 -1.55
CA ARG A 12 11.66 -0.11 -2.75
C ARG A 12 11.13 -1.28 -3.57
N LEU A 13 11.92 -2.33 -3.76
CA LEU A 13 11.48 -3.52 -4.47
C LEU A 13 10.42 -4.30 -3.69
N ALA A 14 10.58 -4.45 -2.38
CA ALA A 14 9.57 -5.11 -1.54
C ALA A 14 8.23 -4.38 -1.57
N VAL A 15 8.25 -3.06 -1.36
CA VAL A 15 7.03 -2.23 -1.34
C VAL A 15 6.45 -2.11 -2.75
N GLY A 16 7.24 -1.59 -3.69
CA GLY A 16 6.77 -1.25 -5.03
C GLY A 16 6.56 -2.46 -5.92
N LEU A 17 7.60 -3.30 -6.09
CA LEU A 17 7.59 -4.38 -7.10
C LEU A 17 6.85 -5.63 -6.62
N ALA A 18 7.02 -6.02 -5.35
CA ALA A 18 6.44 -7.26 -4.84
C ALA A 18 4.99 -7.09 -4.37
N VAL A 19 4.61 -5.90 -3.87
CA VAL A 19 3.28 -5.70 -3.27
C VAL A 19 2.43 -4.70 -4.06
N PHE A 20 2.72 -3.39 -4.00
CA PHE A 20 1.78 -2.38 -4.47
C PHE A 20 1.52 -2.39 -5.98
N PHE A 21 2.56 -2.59 -6.80
CA PHE A 21 2.37 -2.64 -8.25
C PHE A 21 1.53 -3.86 -8.68
N PRO A 22 1.84 -5.10 -8.25
CA PRO A 22 0.98 -6.25 -8.55
C PRO A 22 -0.43 -6.15 -7.94
N GLU A 23 -0.55 -5.74 -6.68
CA GLU A 23 -1.85 -5.61 -6.00
C GLU A 23 -2.74 -4.57 -6.69
N GLY A 24 -2.19 -3.42 -7.06
CA GLY A 24 -2.92 -2.40 -7.80
C GLY A 24 -3.38 -2.92 -9.15
N LEU A 25 -2.49 -3.61 -9.88
CA LEU A 25 -2.82 -4.17 -11.19
C LEU A 25 -3.88 -5.26 -11.08
N GLN A 26 -3.80 -6.11 -10.07
CA GLN A 26 -4.79 -7.17 -9.81
C GLN A 26 -6.17 -6.59 -9.49
N LYS A 27 -6.25 -5.45 -8.78
CA LYS A 27 -7.54 -4.75 -8.56
C LYS A 27 -8.17 -4.26 -9.85
N LEU A 28 -7.36 -3.91 -10.86
CA LEU A 28 -7.83 -3.48 -12.18
C LEU A 28 -8.17 -4.66 -13.11
N LEU A 29 -7.38 -5.73 -13.06
CA LEU A 29 -7.59 -6.94 -13.87
C LEU A 29 -8.74 -7.81 -13.33
N PHE A 30 -8.93 -7.85 -12.02
CA PHE A 30 -9.92 -8.67 -11.33
C PHE A 30 -10.83 -7.81 -10.44
N PRO A 31 -11.62 -6.89 -11.02
CA PRO A 31 -12.41 -5.92 -10.28
C PRO A 31 -13.48 -6.56 -9.39
N GLU A 32 -14.04 -7.71 -9.77
CA GLU A 32 -15.04 -8.40 -8.95
C GLU A 32 -14.42 -9.10 -7.73
N LEU A 33 -13.21 -9.64 -7.86
CA LEU A 33 -12.57 -10.43 -6.80
C LEU A 33 -11.77 -9.56 -5.83
N LEU A 34 -11.07 -8.55 -6.34
CA LEU A 34 -10.06 -7.80 -5.59
C LEU A 34 -10.33 -6.28 -5.55
N GLY A 35 -11.04 -5.76 -6.56
CA GLY A 35 -11.39 -4.35 -6.66
C GLY A 35 -12.79 -4.02 -6.13
N ALA A 36 -13.66 -3.54 -7.02
CA ALA A 36 -15.02 -3.10 -6.70
C ALA A 36 -15.86 -4.14 -5.94
N GLY A 37 -15.81 -5.42 -6.31
CA GLY A 37 -16.60 -6.45 -5.62
C GLY A 37 -16.13 -6.70 -4.19
N ARG A 38 -14.81 -6.72 -3.96
CA ARG A 38 -14.24 -6.80 -2.60
C ARG A 38 -14.56 -5.56 -1.77
N PHE A 39 -14.52 -4.38 -2.37
CA PHE A 39 -14.83 -3.13 -1.69
C PHE A 39 -16.32 -3.05 -1.30
N ALA A 40 -17.21 -3.58 -2.14
CA ALA A 40 -18.61 -3.74 -1.81
C ALA A 40 -18.81 -4.69 -0.62
N ALA A 41 -18.10 -5.83 -0.60
CA ALA A 41 -18.15 -6.78 0.52
C ALA A 41 -17.62 -6.19 1.83
N ILE A 42 -16.62 -5.31 1.77
CA ILE A 42 -16.07 -4.60 2.94
C ILE A 42 -17.03 -3.49 3.41
N GLY A 43 -17.89 -2.94 2.56
CA GLY A 43 -18.77 -1.80 2.89
C GLY A 43 -18.20 -0.42 2.53
N ILE A 44 -17.19 -0.37 1.64
CA ILE A 44 -16.64 0.91 1.15
C ILE A 44 -17.70 1.61 0.28
N PRO A 45 -17.98 2.91 0.50
CA PRO A 45 -18.95 3.64 -0.31
C PRO A 45 -18.47 3.72 -1.77
N TRP A 46 -19.42 3.65 -2.71
CA TRP A 46 -19.16 3.76 -4.15
C TRP A 46 -18.02 2.83 -4.64
N PRO A 47 -18.16 1.49 -4.45
CA PRO A 47 -17.11 0.54 -4.78
C PRO A 47 -16.66 0.59 -6.25
N GLY A 48 -17.59 0.90 -7.17
CA GLY A 48 -17.30 1.03 -8.60
C GLY A 48 -16.37 2.20 -8.95
N PHE A 49 -16.28 3.22 -8.10
CA PHE A 49 -15.32 4.31 -8.25
C PHE A 49 -14.03 4.03 -7.46
N PHE A 50 -14.17 3.72 -6.16
CA PHE A 50 -13.00 3.57 -5.29
C PHE A 50 -12.15 2.34 -5.62
N GLY A 51 -12.73 1.25 -6.10
CA GLY A 51 -11.99 0.04 -6.50
C GLY A 51 -10.95 0.35 -7.59
N PRO A 52 -11.38 0.84 -8.78
CA PRO A 52 -10.45 1.24 -9.82
C PRO A 52 -9.53 2.40 -9.41
N PHE A 53 -10.04 3.39 -8.67
CA PHE A 53 -9.23 4.51 -8.20
C PHE A 53 -8.04 4.05 -7.35
N VAL A 54 -8.29 3.21 -6.33
CA VAL A 54 -7.23 2.65 -5.49
C VAL A 54 -6.30 1.77 -6.32
N GLY A 55 -6.82 0.94 -7.23
CA GLY A 55 -6.00 0.11 -8.12
C GLY A 55 -5.03 0.93 -8.99
N VAL A 56 -5.49 2.05 -9.57
CA VAL A 56 -4.62 2.96 -10.34
C VAL A 56 -3.58 3.62 -9.45
N VAL A 57 -3.99 4.13 -8.27
CA VAL A 57 -3.08 4.77 -7.31
C VAL A 57 -1.98 3.80 -6.88
N GLU A 58 -2.33 2.57 -6.50
CA GLU A 58 -1.39 1.54 -6.08
C GLU A 58 -0.42 1.15 -7.21
N THR A 59 -0.94 0.97 -8.43
CA THR A 59 -0.13 0.61 -9.60
C THR A 59 0.87 1.73 -9.94
N LEU A 60 0.40 2.97 -10.07
CA LEU A 60 1.25 4.09 -10.47
C LEU A 60 2.26 4.43 -9.36
N CYS A 61 1.83 4.52 -8.11
CA CYS A 61 2.74 4.86 -7.01
C CYS A 61 3.72 3.72 -6.71
N GLY A 62 3.27 2.47 -6.82
CA GLY A 62 4.14 1.29 -6.74
C GLY A 62 5.24 1.35 -7.80
N LEU A 63 4.89 1.62 -9.07
CA LEU A 63 5.86 1.78 -10.15
C LEU A 63 6.83 2.94 -9.91
N LEU A 64 6.33 4.10 -9.47
CA LEU A 64 7.16 5.26 -9.13
C LEU A 64 8.17 4.93 -8.01
N ILE A 65 7.76 4.17 -6.99
CA ILE A 65 8.66 3.71 -5.93
C ILE A 65 9.72 2.74 -6.47
N VAL A 66 9.34 1.80 -7.34
CA VAL A 66 10.30 0.89 -8.00
C VAL A 66 11.33 1.66 -8.80
N LEU A 67 10.89 2.65 -9.60
CA LEU A 67 11.78 3.49 -10.40
C LEU A 67 12.58 4.48 -9.55
N GLY A 68 12.11 4.78 -8.35
CA GLY A 68 12.77 5.76 -7.48
C GLY A 68 12.50 7.18 -7.95
N LEU A 69 11.32 7.43 -8.50
CA LEU A 69 10.91 8.75 -8.97
C LEU A 69 9.89 9.32 -7.99
N ALA A 70 10.14 10.54 -7.50
CA ALA A 70 9.29 11.21 -6.51
C ALA A 70 8.89 10.30 -5.33
N THR A 71 9.82 9.45 -4.87
CA THR A 71 9.55 8.36 -3.89
C THR A 71 8.80 8.80 -2.64
N ARG A 72 9.14 9.98 -2.10
CA ARG A 72 8.46 10.54 -0.92
C ARG A 72 7.01 10.89 -1.22
N TRP A 73 6.75 11.47 -2.38
CA TRP A 73 5.41 11.85 -2.83
C TRP A 73 4.57 10.62 -3.19
N ALA A 74 5.17 9.62 -3.84
CA ALA A 74 4.51 8.36 -4.15
C ALA A 74 4.17 7.54 -2.88
N ALA A 75 4.93 7.67 -1.79
CA ALA A 75 4.64 6.98 -0.54
C ALA A 75 3.39 7.53 0.17
N VAL A 76 3.10 8.83 0.10
CA VAL A 76 1.96 9.47 0.77
C VAL A 76 0.61 8.82 0.42
N PRO A 77 0.20 8.70 -0.86
CA PRO A 77 -1.07 8.08 -1.20
C PRO A 77 -1.13 6.61 -0.79
N LEU A 78 -0.01 5.86 -0.89
CA LEU A 78 0.04 4.46 -0.47
C LEU A 78 -0.11 4.31 1.06
N ILE A 79 0.44 5.24 1.85
CA ILE A 79 0.25 5.28 3.31
C ILE A 79 -1.23 5.47 3.63
N VAL A 80 -1.91 6.40 2.94
CA VAL A 80 -3.34 6.62 3.13
C VAL A 80 -4.14 5.36 2.81
N VAL A 81 -3.85 4.70 1.67
CA VAL A 81 -4.51 3.44 1.29
C VAL A 81 -4.29 2.36 2.35
N MET A 82 -3.08 2.21 2.90
CA MET A 82 -2.80 1.24 3.97
C MET A 82 -3.53 1.55 5.27
N ILE A 83 -3.61 2.81 5.67
CA ILE A 83 -4.37 3.21 6.87
C ILE A 83 -5.85 2.85 6.68
N VAL A 84 -6.43 3.21 5.53
CA VAL A 84 -7.82 2.88 5.21
C VAL A 84 -8.02 1.36 5.19
N ALA A 85 -7.12 0.60 4.58
CA ALA A 85 -7.19 -0.86 4.54
C ALA A 85 -7.13 -1.49 5.94
N LEU A 86 -6.23 -1.02 6.81
CA LEU A 86 -6.12 -1.48 8.20
C LEU A 86 -7.40 -1.20 8.99
N LEU A 87 -7.93 0.02 8.89
CA LEU A 87 -9.15 0.41 9.60
C LEU A 87 -10.40 -0.31 9.09
N SER A 88 -10.51 -0.50 7.78
CA SER A 88 -11.68 -1.12 7.15
C SER A 88 -11.70 -2.64 7.26
N THR A 89 -10.54 -3.29 7.26
CA THR A 89 -10.49 -4.76 7.26
C THR A 89 -10.06 -5.35 8.59
N LYS A 90 -9.07 -4.77 9.28
CA LYS A 90 -8.44 -5.43 10.45
C LYS A 90 -9.13 -5.06 11.76
N VAL A 91 -9.70 -3.87 11.87
CA VAL A 91 -10.49 -3.48 13.05
C VAL A 91 -11.75 -4.35 13.21
N PRO A 92 -12.57 -4.61 12.17
CA PRO A 92 -13.68 -5.55 12.28
C PRO A 92 -13.22 -6.97 12.67
N ILE A 93 -12.07 -7.43 12.17
CA ILE A 93 -11.52 -8.75 12.52
C ILE A 93 -11.14 -8.83 14.00
N TRP A 94 -10.56 -7.74 14.51
CA TRP A 94 -10.15 -7.64 15.91
C TRP A 94 -11.37 -7.65 16.84
N LEU A 95 -12.40 -6.90 16.49
CA LEU A 95 -13.65 -6.78 17.26
C LEU A 95 -14.57 -8.00 17.11
N GLY A 96 -14.47 -8.72 15.99
CA GLY A 96 -15.32 -9.87 15.68
C GLY A 96 -16.74 -9.50 15.25
N HIS A 97 -17.00 -8.23 14.98
CA HIS A 97 -18.29 -7.72 14.51
C HIS A 97 -18.07 -6.54 13.54
N ASP A 98 -19.14 -6.14 12.87
CA ASP A 98 -19.12 -4.99 11.97
C ASP A 98 -18.74 -3.71 12.72
N TRP A 99 -17.92 -2.88 12.09
CA TRP A 99 -17.41 -1.65 12.68
C TRP A 99 -17.70 -0.48 11.74
N TRP A 100 -18.40 0.52 12.26
CA TRP A 100 -18.73 1.74 11.52
C TRP A 100 -19.57 1.44 10.26
N ILE A 101 -18.98 1.57 9.07
CA ILE A 101 -19.58 1.20 7.78
C ILE A 101 -18.98 -0.09 7.22
N PHE A 102 -18.04 -0.71 7.94
CA PHE A 102 -17.26 -1.83 7.45
C PHE A 102 -17.74 -3.16 8.02
N HIS A 103 -17.88 -4.13 7.13
CA HIS A 103 -18.35 -5.46 7.47
C HIS A 103 -17.20 -6.40 7.80
N ALA A 104 -17.38 -7.20 8.84
CA ALA A 104 -16.41 -8.22 9.20
C ALA A 104 -16.40 -9.34 8.12
N PRO A 105 -15.22 -9.70 7.56
CA PRO A 105 -15.14 -10.80 6.62
C PRO A 105 -15.48 -12.12 7.34
N LYS A 106 -16.15 -13.04 6.64
CA LYS A 106 -16.45 -14.38 7.19
C LYS A 106 -15.17 -15.17 7.40
N MET A 107 -14.81 -15.42 8.66
CA MET A 107 -13.61 -16.15 9.03
C MET A 107 -13.88 -17.17 10.12
N SER A 108 -13.01 -18.17 10.23
CA SER A 108 -13.12 -19.25 11.22
C SER A 108 -12.82 -18.80 12.65
N ARG A 109 -12.01 -17.74 12.82
CA ARG A 109 -11.65 -17.22 14.14
C ARG A 109 -11.41 -15.72 14.14
N TYR A 110 -12.08 -15.00 15.02
CA TYR A 110 -11.90 -13.57 15.28
C TYR A 110 -11.03 -13.32 16.53
N GLY A 111 -10.65 -12.06 16.73
CA GLY A 111 -9.90 -11.60 17.89
C GLY A 111 -8.49 -11.12 17.56
N PHE A 112 -7.77 -10.67 18.59
CA PHE A 112 -6.48 -9.98 18.45
C PHE A 112 -5.43 -10.77 17.65
N TRP A 113 -5.24 -12.05 17.99
CA TRP A 113 -4.23 -12.87 17.31
C TRP A 113 -4.56 -13.12 15.84
N SER A 114 -5.85 -13.28 15.50
CA SER A 114 -6.27 -13.40 14.10
C SER A 114 -6.08 -12.09 13.35
N ALA A 115 -6.48 -10.96 13.95
CA ALA A 115 -6.28 -9.64 13.37
C ALA A 115 -4.80 -9.32 13.14
N GLN A 116 -3.94 -9.62 14.11
CA GLN A 116 -2.49 -9.43 14.01
C GLN A 116 -1.87 -10.31 12.93
N HIS A 117 -2.30 -11.57 12.83
CA HIS A 117 -1.84 -12.47 11.79
C HIS A 117 -2.24 -11.97 10.40
N GLU A 118 -3.48 -11.55 10.22
CA GLU A 118 -3.94 -11.00 8.95
C GLU A 118 -3.30 -9.65 8.62
N ALA A 119 -3.05 -8.79 9.62
CA ALA A 119 -2.52 -7.44 9.42
C ALA A 119 -1.00 -7.38 9.22
N ARG A 120 -0.29 -8.50 9.38
CA ARG A 120 1.18 -8.52 9.40
C ARG A 120 1.81 -7.95 8.12
N ALA A 121 1.21 -8.23 6.96
CA ALA A 121 1.66 -7.68 5.68
C ALA A 121 1.34 -6.19 5.56
N ASP A 122 0.13 -5.78 5.94
CA ASP A 122 -0.28 -4.37 5.90
C ASP A 122 0.60 -3.48 6.80
N VAL A 123 0.90 -3.94 8.02
CA VAL A 123 1.74 -3.21 8.98
C VAL A 123 3.19 -3.12 8.49
N THR A 124 3.76 -4.20 7.93
CA THR A 124 5.13 -4.16 7.40
C THR A 124 5.23 -3.24 6.20
N MET A 125 4.22 -3.22 5.33
CA MET A 125 4.14 -2.29 4.20
C MET A 125 3.99 -0.84 4.66
N LEU A 126 3.15 -0.57 5.65
CA LEU A 126 2.99 0.76 6.23
C LEU A 126 4.30 1.28 6.83
N LEU A 127 4.99 0.47 7.64
CA LEU A 127 6.29 0.83 8.21
C LEU A 127 7.35 1.05 7.12
N SER A 128 7.35 0.23 6.07
CA SER A 128 8.27 0.36 4.95
C SER A 128 8.02 1.64 4.14
N LEU A 129 6.75 2.00 3.93
CA LEU A 129 6.38 3.26 3.29
C LEU A 129 6.77 4.47 4.14
N LEU A 130 6.56 4.40 5.47
CA LEU A 130 7.01 5.45 6.38
C LEU A 130 8.53 5.61 6.33
N PHE A 131 9.28 4.51 6.32
CA PHE A 131 10.73 4.54 6.11
C PHE A 131 11.11 5.24 4.79
N LEU A 132 10.48 4.87 3.67
CA LEU A 132 10.74 5.50 2.36
C LEU A 132 10.33 6.98 2.33
N SER A 133 9.30 7.38 3.08
CA SER A 133 8.88 8.78 3.18
C SER A 133 9.91 9.64 3.92
N ILE A 134 10.55 9.09 4.96
CA ILE A 134 11.55 9.78 5.78
C ILE A 134 12.91 9.82 5.06
N VAL A 135 13.36 8.67 4.57
CA VAL A 135 14.69 8.50 3.96
C VAL A 135 14.69 9.01 2.51
N GLY A 136 13.65 8.73 1.74
CA GLY A 136 13.58 8.96 0.30
C GLY A 136 14.15 7.79 -0.52
N GLY A 137 14.32 7.99 -1.83
CA GLY A 137 14.64 6.93 -2.79
C GLY A 137 16.10 6.44 -2.86
N GLY A 138 17.01 7.05 -2.08
CA GLY A 138 18.46 6.76 -2.10
C GLY A 138 19.21 7.33 -3.32
N ARG A 139 20.54 7.16 -3.38
CA ARG A 139 21.40 7.64 -4.48
C ARG A 139 21.16 6.94 -5.82
N TRP A 140 20.56 5.75 -5.78
CA TRP A 140 20.16 4.95 -6.96
C TRP A 140 18.71 5.22 -7.39
N SER A 141 18.16 6.36 -6.99
CA SER A 141 16.87 6.85 -7.45
C SER A 141 17.05 7.62 -8.77
N LEU A 142 16.05 7.57 -9.66
CA LEU A 142 16.02 8.47 -10.80
C LEU A 142 16.04 9.94 -10.34
N ASP A 143 15.45 10.24 -9.18
CA ASP A 143 15.54 11.56 -8.54
C ASP A 143 17.00 12.01 -8.32
N ALA A 144 17.87 11.12 -7.85
CA ALA A 144 19.30 11.40 -7.64
C ALA A 144 20.06 11.54 -8.98
N LEU A 145 19.73 10.71 -9.97
CA LEU A 145 20.33 10.79 -11.31
C LEU A 145 19.97 12.11 -12.02
N LEU A 146 18.71 12.56 -11.92
CA LEU A 146 18.27 13.84 -12.47
C LEU A 146 18.93 15.05 -11.78
N ARG A 147 19.19 14.99 -10.47
CA ARG A 147 19.97 16.03 -9.76
C ARG A 147 21.41 16.09 -10.23
N HIS A 148 22.02 14.95 -10.56
CA HIS A 148 23.42 14.90 -11.00
C HIS A 148 23.62 15.39 -12.44
N ARG A 149 22.55 15.41 -13.26
CA ARG A 149 22.55 15.81 -14.68
C ARG A 149 22.25 17.29 -14.93
N ARG A 150 21.96 18.08 -13.89
CA ARG A 150 21.84 19.55 -14.00
C ARG A 150 23.17 20.19 -13.59
N PRO A 151 24.11 20.46 -14.52
CA PRO A 151 25.14 21.44 -14.25
C PRO A 151 24.46 22.81 -14.12
N LEU A 152 24.76 23.53 -13.06
CA LEU A 152 24.55 24.98 -12.98
C LEU A 152 25.49 25.68 -13.97
#